data_AF-A0A365Y0E3-F1
#
_entry.id   AF-A0A365Y0E3-F1
#
_cell.length_a   1.000
_cell.length_b   1.000
_cell.length_c   1.000
_cell.angle_alpha   90.00
_cell.angle_beta   90.00
_cell.angle_gamma   90.00
#
_symmetry.space_group_name_H-M   'P 1'
#
loop_
_entity.id
_entity.type
_entity.pdbx_description
1 polymer ?
#
loop_
_entity_poly.entity_id
_entity_poly.type
_entity_poly.pdbx_seq_one_letter_code
_entity_poly.pdbx_strand_id
1 'polypeptide(L)'
;MNWKTLTSEEQLQEINVASAHQPVVIFKHSTRCSISSMAKSRLERAAAPDGLTFYYLDLIAYRDLSGQIAHTYQVQHESPQVLLIRNGVCTYDESHNGINMDEIADHLNG
;
A
#
# COMPACT_ATOMS: atom_id res chain seq x y z
N MET A 1 -0.58 -14.20 -1.44
CA MET A 1 -1.01 -12.88 -0.95
C MET A 1 -2.52 -12.81 -0.94
N ASN A 2 -3.14 -12.23 0.10
CA ASN A 2 -4.58 -11.99 0.14
C ASN A 2 -4.86 -10.48 0.11
N TRP A 3 -5.05 -9.92 -1.08
CA TRP A 3 -5.29 -8.49 -1.28
C TRP A 3 -6.74 -8.13 -0.98
N LYS A 4 -6.95 -7.16 -0.10
CA LYS A 4 -8.23 -6.45 0.01
C LYS A 4 -8.27 -5.34 -1.05
N THR A 5 -9.32 -5.26 -1.84
CA THR A 5 -9.44 -4.18 -2.84
C THR A 5 -9.88 -2.90 -2.16
N LEU A 6 -9.12 -1.82 -2.36
CA LEU A 6 -9.45 -0.47 -1.95
C LEU A 6 -10.14 0.24 -3.11
N THR A 7 -11.43 0.53 -2.95
CA THR A 7 -12.30 1.05 -4.01
C THR A 7 -13.17 2.22 -3.57
N SER A 8 -13.21 2.54 -2.27
CA SER A 8 -13.96 3.66 -1.72
C SER A 8 -13.19 4.44 -0.65
N GLU A 9 -13.60 5.67 -0.41
CA GLU A 9 -13.04 6.54 0.64
C GLU A 9 -13.39 6.03 2.04
N GLU A 10 -14.55 5.39 2.21
CA GLU A 10 -14.96 4.76 3.48
C GLU A 10 -13.92 3.72 3.91
N GLN A 11 -13.46 2.88 2.98
CA GLN A 11 -12.39 1.92 3.26
C GLN A 11 -11.07 2.59 3.63
N LEU A 12 -10.78 3.79 3.12
CA LEU A 12 -9.60 4.56 3.53
C LEU A 12 -9.73 5.03 4.99
N GLN A 13 -10.92 5.43 5.41
CA GLN A 13 -11.20 5.75 6.82
C GLN A 13 -11.10 4.50 7.71
N GLU A 14 -11.62 3.36 7.26
CA GLU A 14 -11.47 2.08 7.95
C GLU A 14 -10.00 1.68 8.12
N ILE A 15 -9.18 1.87 7.07
CA ILE A 15 -7.73 1.62 7.13
C ILE A 15 -7.08 2.49 8.23
N ASN A 16 -7.44 3.76 8.31
CA ASN A 16 -6.90 4.65 9.35
C ASN A 16 -7.21 4.13 10.76
N VAL A 17 -8.44 3.73 11.02
CA VAL A 17 -8.84 3.19 12.34
C VAL A 17 -8.20 1.82 12.60
N ALA A 18 -8.18 0.94 11.61
CA ALA A 18 -7.59 -0.40 11.71
C ALA A 18 -6.08 -0.33 11.97
N SER A 19 -5.39 0.64 11.37
CA SER A 19 -3.94 0.82 11.51
C SER A 19 -3.47 1.12 12.94
N ALA A 20 -4.38 1.50 13.85
CA ALA A 20 -4.09 1.65 15.27
C ALA A 20 -3.95 0.32 16.02
N HIS A 21 -4.54 -0.75 15.47
CA HIS A 21 -4.51 -2.09 16.05
C HIS A 21 -3.52 -3.00 15.32
N GLN A 22 -3.47 -2.86 14.00
CA GLN A 22 -2.64 -3.69 13.13
C GLN A 22 -2.13 -2.86 11.95
N PRO A 23 -0.82 -2.84 11.65
CA PRO A 23 -0.31 -2.10 10.51
C PRO A 23 -0.94 -2.55 9.19
N VAL A 24 -1.20 -1.58 8.32
CA VAL A 24 -1.87 -1.81 7.03
C VAL A 24 -0.93 -1.39 5.90
N VAL A 25 -0.79 -2.23 4.90
CA VAL A 25 -0.04 -1.93 3.69
C VAL A 25 -1.01 -1.56 2.58
N ILE A 26 -0.82 -0.40 1.93
CA ILE A 26 -1.55 -0.01 0.72
C ILE A 26 -0.59 -0.09 -0.46
N PHE A 27 -0.96 -0.87 -1.48
CA PHE A 27 -0.25 -0.91 -2.75
C PHE A 27 -1.06 -0.24 -3.85
N LYS A 28 -0.54 0.90 -4.35
CA LYS A 28 -1.10 1.62 -5.51
C LYS A 28 -0.52 1.05 -6.79
N HIS A 29 -1.38 0.38 -7.55
CA HIS A 29 -0.99 -0.33 -8.75
C HIS A 29 -1.58 0.31 -10.01
N SER A 30 -0.72 0.72 -10.94
CA SER A 30 -1.14 1.05 -12.29
C SER A 30 -1.15 -0.23 -13.15
N THR A 31 -2.36 -0.66 -13.56
CA THR A 31 -2.57 -1.87 -14.40
C THR A 31 -2.00 -1.76 -15.80
N ARG A 32 -1.60 -0.55 -16.23
CA ARG A 32 -1.03 -0.27 -17.56
C ARG A 32 0.48 -0.05 -17.53
N CYS A 33 1.13 -0.19 -16.36
CA CYS A 33 2.57 0.00 -16.20
C CYS A 33 3.27 -1.35 -15.96
N SER A 34 4.26 -1.67 -16.79
CA SER A 34 5.04 -2.91 -16.67
C SER A 34 5.83 -2.97 -15.36
N ILE A 35 6.42 -1.85 -14.93
CA ILE A 35 7.14 -1.74 -13.65
C ILE A 35 6.17 -2.02 -12.48
N SER A 36 4.95 -1.51 -12.57
CA SER A 36 3.90 -1.77 -11.57
C SER A 36 3.48 -3.24 -11.52
N SER A 37 3.40 -3.90 -12.68
CA SER A 37 3.14 -5.34 -12.77
C SER A 37 4.28 -6.17 -12.18
N MET A 38 5.54 -5.76 -12.42
CA MET A 38 6.71 -6.41 -11.85
C MET A 38 6.75 -6.27 -10.32
N ALA A 39 6.49 -5.07 -9.79
CA ALA A 39 6.42 -4.83 -8.34
C ALA A 39 5.34 -5.69 -7.68
N LYS A 40 4.12 -5.71 -8.24
CA LYS A 40 3.02 -6.56 -7.77
C LYS A 40 3.44 -8.04 -7.73
N SER A 41 4.03 -8.52 -8.82
CA SER A 41 4.45 -9.91 -8.96
C SER A 41 5.54 -10.30 -7.95
N ARG A 42 6.45 -9.37 -7.60
CA ARG A 42 7.45 -9.57 -6.55
C ARG A 42 6.79 -9.70 -5.18
N LEU A 43 5.89 -8.76 -4.83
CA LEU A 43 5.15 -8.81 -3.56
C LEU A 43 4.35 -10.11 -3.43
N GLU A 44 3.69 -10.56 -4.50
CA GLU A 44 2.86 -11.78 -4.48
C GLU A 44 3.65 -13.08 -4.31
N ARG A 45 4.91 -13.11 -4.76
CA ARG A 45 5.80 -14.27 -4.57
C ARG A 45 6.48 -14.29 -3.20
N ALA A 46 6.60 -13.15 -2.54
CA ALA A 46 7.18 -13.07 -1.21
C ALA A 46 6.25 -13.68 -0.16
N ALA A 47 6.83 -14.19 0.93
CA ALA A 47 6.06 -14.55 2.11
C ALA A 47 5.54 -13.26 2.76
N ALA A 48 4.23 -13.16 2.92
CA ALA A 48 3.63 -12.01 3.61
C ALA A 48 3.94 -12.13 5.11
N PRO A 49 4.48 -11.09 5.76
CA PRO A 49 4.65 -11.09 7.21
C PRO A 49 3.30 -11.26 7.91
N ASP A 50 3.30 -12.04 8.99
CA ASP A 50 2.15 -12.14 9.87
C ASP A 50 1.83 -10.78 10.50
N GLY A 51 0.56 -10.53 10.77
CA GLY A 51 0.16 -9.29 11.42
C GLY A 51 0.07 -8.07 10.47
N LEU A 52 0.09 -8.29 9.15
CA LEU A 52 -0.17 -7.24 8.16
C LEU A 52 -1.49 -7.46 7.41
N THR A 53 -2.22 -6.37 7.19
CA THR A 53 -3.32 -6.35 6.23
C THR A 53 -2.88 -5.65 4.95
N PHE A 54 -3.05 -6.31 3.80
CA PHE A 54 -2.66 -5.77 2.50
C PHE A 54 -3.88 -5.28 1.71
N TYR A 55 -3.86 -4.01 1.31
CA TYR A 55 -4.81 -3.40 0.39
C TYR A 55 -4.18 -3.16 -0.98
N TYR A 56 -4.97 -3.39 -2.01
CA TYR A 56 -4.63 -3.14 -3.40
C TYR A 56 -5.57 -2.08 -3.97
N LEU A 57 -5.00 -1.05 -4.57
CA LEU A 57 -5.72 -0.03 -5.31
C LEU A 57 -5.36 -0.12 -6.79
N ASP A 58 -6.36 -0.33 -7.66
CA ASP A 58 -6.19 -0.07 -9.09
C ASP A 58 -6.22 1.44 -9.33
N LEU A 59 -5.04 2.03 -9.51
CA LEU A 59 -4.90 3.46 -9.72
C LEU A 59 -5.60 3.94 -10.98
N ILE A 60 -5.65 3.12 -12.04
CA ILE A 60 -6.25 3.50 -13.31
C ILE A 60 -7.77 3.63 -13.17
N ALA A 61 -8.39 2.75 -12.38
CA ALA A 61 -9.82 2.77 -12.09
C ALA A 61 -10.20 3.81 -11.01
N TYR A 62 -9.32 4.06 -10.03
CA TYR A 62 -9.61 4.87 -8.84
C TYR A 62 -8.59 5.99 -8.63
N ARG A 63 -8.44 6.87 -9.64
CA ARG A 63 -7.45 7.97 -9.62
C ARG A 63 -7.67 8.94 -8.47
N ASP A 64 -8.92 9.32 -8.24
CA ASP A 64 -9.27 10.28 -7.19
C ASP A 64 -8.93 9.73 -5.81
N LEU A 65 -9.28 8.46 -5.55
CA LEU A 65 -8.91 7.76 -4.32
C LEU A 65 -7.40 7.62 -4.16
N SER A 66 -6.66 7.35 -5.24
CA SER A 66 -5.19 7.33 -5.23
C SER A 66 -4.59 8.70 -4.84
N GLY A 67 -5.17 9.77 -5.35
CA GLY A 67 -4.84 11.15 -4.96
C GLY A 67 -5.14 11.44 -3.49
N GLN A 68 -6.30 11.01 -3.01
CA GLN A 68 -6.68 11.18 -1.61
C GLN A 68 -5.75 10.42 -0.66
N ILE A 69 -5.35 9.18 -0.97
CA ILE A 69 -4.37 8.43 -0.17
C ILE A 69 -3.06 9.22 -0.04
N ALA A 70 -2.56 9.80 -1.14
CA ALA A 70 -1.36 10.64 -1.08
C ALA A 70 -1.56 11.87 -0.19
N HIS A 71 -2.71 12.53 -0.30
CA HIS A 71 -3.05 13.69 0.53
C HIS A 71 -3.19 13.35 2.02
N THR A 72 -3.98 12.33 2.36
CA THR A 72 -4.24 11.87 3.73
C THR A 72 -2.97 11.49 4.45
N TYR A 73 -2.06 10.79 3.78
CA TYR A 73 -0.82 10.31 4.38
C TYR A 73 0.38 11.24 4.15
N GLN A 74 0.16 12.40 3.53
CA GLN A 74 1.19 13.42 3.28
C GLN A 74 2.41 12.88 2.50
N VAL A 75 2.18 11.94 1.57
CA VAL A 75 3.22 11.39 0.69
C VAL A 75 3.06 11.92 -0.72
N GLN A 76 4.14 11.88 -1.52
CA GLN A 76 4.04 12.16 -2.95
C GLN A 76 3.23 11.06 -3.64
N HIS A 77 2.44 11.44 -4.65
CA HIS A 77 1.67 10.48 -5.43
C HIS A 77 2.58 9.79 -6.45
N GLU A 78 2.80 8.50 -6.28
CA GLU A 78 3.64 7.69 -7.17
C GLU A 78 2.92 6.41 -7.63
N SER A 79 3.39 5.78 -8.72
CA SER A 79 2.92 4.46 -9.13
C SER A 79 3.95 3.68 -9.95
N PRO A 80 4.28 2.42 -9.57
CA PRO A 80 3.77 1.71 -8.39
C PRO A 80 4.28 2.36 -7.09
N GLN A 81 3.47 2.31 -6.03
CA GLN A 81 3.84 2.80 -4.70
C GLN A 81 3.27 1.89 -3.61
N VAL A 82 4.06 1.61 -2.58
CA VAL A 82 3.63 0.96 -1.34
C VAL A 82 3.67 1.98 -0.21
N LEU A 83 2.67 1.93 0.67
CA LEU A 83 2.63 2.69 1.92
C LEU A 83 2.37 1.73 3.09
N LEU A 84 3.12 1.86 4.17
CA LEU A 84 2.88 1.21 5.46
C LEU A 84 2.23 2.20 6.42
N ILE A 85 0.99 1.94 6.78
CA ILE A 85 0.15 2.78 7.64
C ILE A 85 0.12 2.18 9.04
N ARG A 86 0.44 3.01 10.04
CA ARG A 86 0.42 2.68 11.47
C ARG A 86 -0.15 3.86 12.24
N ASN A 87 -1.08 3.62 13.16
CA ASN A 87 -1.71 4.68 13.98
C ASN A 87 -2.23 5.88 13.16
N GLY A 88 -2.79 5.62 11.97
CA GLY A 88 -3.34 6.62 11.07
C GLY A 88 -2.30 7.44 10.29
N VAL A 89 -1.01 7.11 10.40
CA VAL A 89 0.08 7.80 9.69
C VAL A 89 0.85 6.84 8.80
N CYS A 90 1.40 7.35 7.69
CA CYS A 90 2.34 6.58 6.88
C CYS A 90 3.73 6.63 7.53
N THR A 91 4.25 5.45 7.85
CA THR A 91 5.55 5.27 8.52
C THR A 91 6.66 4.85 7.58
N TYR A 92 6.29 4.37 6.39
CA TYR A 92 7.19 3.97 5.33
C TYR A 92 6.43 4.05 4.00
N ASP A 93 7.05 4.64 2.99
CA ASP A 93 6.57 4.58 1.62
C ASP A 93 7.74 4.36 0.65
N GLU A 94 7.52 3.52 -0.34
CA GLU A 94 8.50 3.24 -1.40
C GLU A 94 7.81 3.06 -2.75
N SER A 95 8.55 3.30 -3.83
CA SER A 95 7.99 3.30 -5.18
C SER A 95 8.86 2.54 -6.19
N HIS A 96 8.27 2.21 -7.34
CA HIS A 96 8.99 1.63 -8.47
C HIS A 96 9.81 0.38 -8.12
N ASN A 97 11.13 0.47 -8.25
CA ASN A 97 12.08 -0.62 -7.98
C ASN A 97 12.47 -0.72 -6.50
N GLY A 98 12.19 0.30 -5.69
CA GLY A 98 12.42 0.29 -4.24
C GLY A 98 11.39 -0.55 -3.48
N ILE A 99 10.30 -0.97 -4.14
CA ILE A 99 9.30 -1.81 -3.49
C ILE A 99 9.87 -3.22 -3.24
N ASN A 100 10.12 -3.53 -1.96
CA ASN A 100 10.57 -4.82 -1.47
C ASN A 100 9.77 -5.27 -0.24
N MET A 101 9.41 -6.56 -0.17
CA MET A 101 8.71 -7.14 0.99
C MET A 101 9.59 -7.18 2.23
N ASP A 102 10.88 -7.47 2.07
CA ASP A 102 11.80 -7.58 3.20
C ASP A 102 11.93 -6.23 3.92
N GLU A 103 12.03 -5.13 3.17
CA GLU A 103 12.06 -3.77 3.74
C GLU A 103 10.75 -3.42 4.45
N ILE A 104 9.59 -3.77 3.86
CA ILE A 104 8.29 -3.60 4.52
C ILE A 104 8.25 -4.37 5.86
N ALA A 105 8.81 -5.58 5.90
CA ALA A 105 8.87 -6.40 7.09
C ALA A 105 9.84 -5.86 8.14
N ASP A 106 10.97 -5.30 7.74
CA ASP A 106 11.95 -4.67 8.65
C ASP A 106 11.35 -3.47 9.36
N HIS A 107 10.55 -2.67 8.65
CA HIS A 107 9.78 -1.57 9.23
C HIS A 107 8.67 -2.02 10.20
N LEU A 108 8.44 -3.34 10.36
CA LEU A 108 7.53 -3.83 11.39
C LEU A 108 8.11 -3.82 12.80
N ASN A 109 9.42 -4.04 12.92
CA ASN A 109 10.11 -4.28 14.19
C ASN A 109 10.82 -3.03 14.74
N GLY A 110 10.65 -1.88 14.07
CA GLY A 110 11.15 -0.58 14.50
C GLY A 110 10.20 0.16 15.43
#